data_AF-A0A258BFM4-F1
#
_entry.id   AF-A0A258BFM4-F1
#
_cell.length_a   1.000
_cell.length_b   1.000
_cell.length_c   1.000
_cell.angle_alpha   90.00
_cell.angle_beta   90.00
_cell.angle_gamma   90.00
#
_symmetry.space_group_name_H-M   'P 1'
#
loop_
_entity.id
_entity.type
_entity.pdbx_description
1 polymer ?
#
loop_
_entity_poly.entity_id
_entity_poly.type
_entity_poly.pdbx_seq_one_letter_code
_entity_poly.pdbx_strand_id
1 'polypeptide(L)'
;MVYLEERGVLNRPLEGLPSTQEMQARGAEGRPLTRPELAVLLAWSKIVLFDDIVASDLPDDPWFTEVLKGYFPSPIDGFDEALANHRLRREIIATVIANRSLDLGGPVAIQRLRELTGAAPAAVIRGVEAARAVLDISGFRREVFALDNKVSAGLQTELQIEAVQAVNEAAAWFIRTLPEKTAGEAVAATHGPLNELKAALSGIQTAYPASRIERSARAFMKRGAPEALARWAAAMSYFAQGLVVTEIAERSGRKVAEAGASFYQMGDALRLDRLRTSAREGLVDAPYWDRV
;
A
#
# COMPACT_ATOMS: atom_id res chain seq x y z
N MET A 1 -15.11 7.10 10.25
CA MET A 1 -16.15 7.31 11.28
C MET A 1 -17.47 6.74 10.81
N VAL A 2 -18.10 7.32 9.76
CA VAL A 2 -19.39 6.86 9.21
C VAL A 2 -19.44 5.35 9.00
N TYR A 3 -18.46 4.79 8.29
CA TYR A 3 -18.36 3.33 8.09
C TYR A 3 -18.42 2.50 9.39
N LEU A 4 -17.78 2.98 10.47
CA LEU A 4 -17.74 2.27 11.75
C LEU A 4 -19.06 2.43 12.53
N GLU A 5 -19.77 3.55 12.36
CA GLU A 5 -21.11 3.76 12.92
C GLU A 5 -22.16 2.92 12.20
N GLU A 6 -22.08 2.83 10.86
CA GLU A 6 -22.94 1.96 10.05
C GLU A 6 -22.75 0.49 10.40
N ARG A 7 -21.53 0.11 10.78
CA ARG A 7 -21.21 -1.23 11.34
C ARG A 7 -21.73 -1.43 12.77
N GLY A 8 -22.25 -0.38 13.42
CA GLY A 8 -22.77 -0.42 14.78
C GLY A 8 -21.70 -0.53 15.88
N VAL A 9 -20.42 -0.36 15.55
CA VAL A 9 -19.31 -0.54 16.51
C VAL A 9 -18.83 0.78 17.13
N LEU A 10 -19.07 1.91 16.45
CA LEU A 10 -18.62 3.21 16.91
C LEU A 10 -19.80 4.10 17.35
N ASN A 11 -19.67 4.72 18.52
CA ASN A 11 -20.54 5.80 18.97
C ASN A 11 -19.69 7.05 19.22
N ARG A 12 -19.75 8.05 18.33
CA ARG A 12 -18.88 9.24 18.40
C ARG A 12 -18.98 10.00 19.73
N PRO A 13 -20.18 10.34 20.24
CA PRO A 13 -20.31 11.00 21.55
C PRO A 13 -19.68 10.22 22.71
N LEU A 14 -19.89 8.90 22.76
CA LEU A 14 -19.31 8.05 23.81
C LEU A 14 -17.78 8.05 23.78
N GLU A 15 -17.22 8.07 22.57
CA GLU A 15 -15.78 8.00 22.32
C GLU A 15 -15.10 9.38 22.33
N GLY A 16 -15.84 10.46 22.58
CA GLY A 16 -15.32 11.84 22.54
C GLY A 16 -14.88 12.29 21.15
N LEU A 17 -15.45 11.71 20.09
CA LEU A 17 -15.16 12.06 18.70
C LEU A 17 -16.07 13.19 18.20
N PRO A 18 -15.56 14.08 17.32
CA PRO A 18 -16.35 15.19 16.79
C PRO A 18 -17.48 14.72 15.87
N SER A 19 -18.58 15.46 15.89
CA SER A 19 -19.65 15.38 14.92
C SER A 19 -19.18 15.78 13.51
N THR A 20 -19.99 15.46 12.49
CA THR A 20 -19.70 15.85 11.10
C THR A 20 -19.59 17.37 10.94
N GLN A 21 -20.43 18.14 11.64
CA GLN A 21 -20.40 19.61 11.57
C GLN A 21 -19.12 20.18 12.22
N GLU A 22 -18.72 19.64 13.37
CA GLU A 22 -17.46 20.04 14.02
C GLU A 22 -16.25 19.67 13.16
N MET A 23 -16.26 18.50 12.51
CA MET A 23 -15.20 18.11 11.58
C MET A 23 -15.08 19.07 10.40
N GLN A 24 -16.21 19.53 9.84
CA GLN A 24 -16.21 20.52 8.75
C GLN A 24 -15.65 21.87 9.22
N ALA A 25 -16.11 22.36 10.38
CA ALA A 25 -15.62 23.62 10.97
C ALA A 25 -14.11 23.55 11.26
N ARG A 26 -13.65 22.48 11.92
CA ARG A 26 -12.24 22.23 12.19
C ARG A 26 -11.42 22.15 10.89
N GLY A 27 -11.95 21.50 9.86
CA GLY A 27 -11.33 21.42 8.54
C GLY A 27 -11.11 22.78 7.88
N ALA A 28 -12.10 23.67 7.94
CA ALA A 28 -11.98 25.04 7.43
C ALA A 28 -10.93 25.88 8.19
N GLU A 29 -10.69 25.57 9.46
CA GLU A 29 -9.65 26.18 10.30
C GLU A 29 -8.27 25.49 10.16
N GLY A 30 -8.14 24.46 9.32
CA GLY A 30 -6.90 23.69 9.20
C GLY A 30 -6.55 22.89 10.47
N ARG A 31 -7.55 22.56 11.29
CA ARG A 31 -7.39 21.79 12.53
C ARG A 31 -7.76 20.33 12.29
N PRO A 32 -6.77 19.43 12.14
CA PRO A 32 -7.06 18.01 11.94
C PRO A 32 -7.53 17.34 13.24
N LEU A 33 -7.86 16.06 13.14
CA LEU A 33 -8.05 15.22 14.31
C LEU A 33 -6.79 15.19 15.19
N THR A 34 -7.02 15.16 16.49
CA THR A 34 -5.98 15.03 17.51
C THR A 34 -5.48 13.59 17.58
N ARG A 35 -4.31 13.38 18.20
CA ARG A 35 -3.73 12.04 18.39
C ARG A 35 -4.64 11.09 19.18
N PRO A 36 -5.32 11.50 20.27
CA PRO A 36 -6.30 10.65 20.95
C PRO A 36 -7.47 10.24 20.06
N GLU A 37 -8.05 11.18 19.31
CA GLU A 37 -9.16 10.87 18.38
C GLU A 37 -8.71 9.88 17.28
N LEU A 38 -7.50 10.04 16.75
CA LEU A 38 -6.92 9.10 15.78
C LEU A 38 -6.66 7.71 16.39
N ALA A 39 -6.24 7.64 17.66
CA ALA A 39 -6.01 6.38 18.35
C ALA A 39 -7.30 5.57 18.53
N VAL A 40 -8.41 6.24 18.88
CA VAL A 40 -9.74 5.62 18.94
C VAL A 40 -10.13 5.03 17.59
N LEU A 41 -10.00 5.82 16.51
CA LEU A 41 -10.33 5.34 15.17
C LEU A 41 -9.45 4.17 14.73
N LEU A 42 -8.16 4.21 15.05
CA LEU A 42 -7.23 3.13 14.74
C LEU A 42 -7.63 1.84 15.49
N ALA A 43 -7.96 1.94 16.78
CA ALA A 43 -8.37 0.80 17.59
C ALA A 43 -9.62 0.12 17.03
N TRP A 44 -10.68 0.90 16.77
CA TRP A 44 -11.91 0.36 16.18
C TRP A 44 -11.70 -0.22 14.78
N SER A 45 -10.88 0.42 13.96
CA SER A 45 -10.56 -0.08 12.62
C SER A 45 -9.81 -1.41 12.68
N LYS A 46 -8.94 -1.61 13.69
CA LYS A 46 -8.22 -2.87 13.90
C LYS A 46 -9.14 -3.99 14.33
N ILE A 47 -10.10 -3.72 15.22
CA ILE A 47 -11.11 -4.70 15.65
C ILE A 47 -11.96 -5.14 14.46
N VAL A 48 -12.54 -4.18 13.73
CA VAL A 48 -13.40 -4.47 12.58
C VAL A 48 -12.64 -5.22 11.49
N LEU A 49 -11.41 -4.79 11.18
CA LEU A 49 -10.60 -5.44 10.15
C LEU A 49 -10.19 -6.87 10.56
N PHE A 50 -9.89 -7.08 11.84
CA PHE A 50 -9.62 -8.42 12.37
C PHE A 50 -10.83 -9.33 12.17
N ASP A 51 -12.03 -8.91 12.58
CA ASP A 51 -13.25 -9.69 12.43
C ASP A 51 -13.54 -10.02 10.96
N ASP A 52 -13.39 -9.03 10.07
CA ASP A 52 -13.59 -9.19 8.63
C ASP A 52 -12.59 -10.19 8.02
N ILE A 53 -11.33 -10.19 8.48
CA ILE A 53 -10.31 -11.14 8.01
C ILE A 53 -10.59 -12.54 8.55
N VAL A 54 -10.88 -12.69 9.85
CA VAL A 54 -11.16 -14.00 10.47
C VAL A 54 -12.37 -14.67 9.83
N ALA A 55 -13.39 -13.90 9.43
CA ALA A 55 -14.58 -14.41 8.75
C ALA A 55 -14.38 -14.75 7.27
N SER A 56 -13.22 -14.44 6.69
CA SER A 56 -12.93 -14.61 5.26
C SER A 56 -12.10 -15.87 4.94
N ASP A 57 -11.83 -16.11 3.66
CA ASP A 57 -10.90 -17.13 3.17
C ASP A 57 -9.42 -16.74 3.33
N LEU A 58 -9.14 -15.47 3.63
CA LEU A 58 -7.78 -14.92 3.64
C LEU A 58 -6.83 -15.69 4.57
N PRO A 59 -7.20 -16.07 5.81
CA PRO A 59 -6.30 -16.82 6.69
C PRO A 59 -5.97 -18.24 6.22
N ASP A 60 -6.70 -18.77 5.23
CA ASP A 60 -6.47 -20.11 4.68
C ASP A 60 -5.52 -20.10 3.48
N ASP A 61 -5.24 -18.92 2.90
CA ASP A 61 -4.30 -18.78 1.79
C ASP A 61 -2.89 -19.24 2.22
N PRO A 62 -2.30 -20.25 1.53
CA PRO A 62 -0.97 -20.77 1.86
C PRO A 62 0.12 -19.70 1.93
N TRP A 63 -0.06 -18.57 1.23
CA TRP A 63 0.81 -17.40 1.30
C TRP A 63 1.06 -16.91 2.74
N PHE A 64 0.09 -17.04 3.64
CA PHE A 64 0.20 -16.59 5.03
C PHE A 64 0.77 -17.62 6.00
N THR A 65 1.21 -18.78 5.51
CA THR A 65 1.88 -19.78 6.35
C THR A 65 3.14 -19.20 7.03
N GLU A 66 3.92 -18.40 6.29
CA GLU A 66 5.10 -17.73 6.84
C GLU A 66 4.74 -16.64 7.86
N VAL A 67 3.54 -16.05 7.76
CA VAL A 67 3.03 -15.11 8.77
C VAL A 67 2.75 -15.83 10.08
N LEU A 68 2.17 -17.04 10.01
CA LEU A 68 1.95 -17.88 11.18
C LEU A 68 3.27 -18.33 11.81
N LYS A 69 4.23 -18.81 11.02
CA LYS A 69 5.55 -19.25 11.50
C LYS A 69 6.28 -18.10 12.20
N GLY A 70 6.33 -16.93 11.57
CA GLY A 70 6.99 -15.75 12.12
C GLY A 70 6.35 -15.16 13.38
N TYR A 71 5.14 -15.59 13.75
CA TYR A 71 4.52 -15.21 15.02
C TYR A 71 5.14 -15.96 16.22
N PHE A 72 5.56 -17.21 15.99
CA PHE A 72 6.13 -18.05 17.04
C PHE A 72 7.66 -17.93 17.11
N PRO A 73 8.28 -18.19 18.28
CA PRO A 73 9.73 -18.22 18.41
C PRO A 73 10.38 -19.34 17.56
N SER A 74 11.58 -19.08 17.02
CA SER A 74 12.32 -20.01 16.14
C SER A 74 12.48 -21.46 16.60
N PRO A 75 12.53 -21.81 17.90
CA PRO A 75 12.56 -23.22 18.32
C PRO A 75 11.38 -24.08 17.83
N ILE A 76 10.32 -23.48 17.26
CA ILE A 76 9.20 -24.20 16.62
C ILE A 76 9.46 -24.59 15.17
N ASP A 77 10.61 -24.21 14.59
CA ASP A 77 10.98 -24.55 13.23
C ASP A 77 11.03 -26.08 13.07
N GLY A 78 10.17 -26.63 12.20
CA GLY A 78 10.01 -28.08 11.99
C GLY A 78 8.68 -28.67 12.51
N PHE A 79 7.87 -27.90 13.24
CA PHE A 79 6.54 -28.32 13.70
C PHE A 79 5.41 -27.88 12.74
N ASP A 80 5.65 -27.98 11.43
CA ASP A 80 4.73 -27.48 10.40
C ASP A 80 3.31 -28.06 10.50
N GLU A 81 3.19 -29.36 10.80
CA GLU A 81 1.89 -30.02 10.97
C GLU A 81 1.14 -29.51 12.22
N ALA A 82 1.85 -29.28 13.32
CA ALA A 82 1.25 -28.75 14.54
C ALA A 82 0.79 -27.29 14.36
N LEU A 83 1.57 -26.49 13.61
CA LEU A 83 1.22 -25.12 13.25
C LEU A 83 0.00 -25.08 12.32
N ALA A 84 -0.06 -25.95 11.31
CA ALA A 84 -1.20 -26.05 10.40
C ALA A 84 -2.49 -26.41 11.12
N ASN A 85 -2.41 -27.26 12.15
CA ASN A 85 -3.55 -27.68 12.98
C ASN A 85 -3.77 -26.79 14.22
N HIS A 86 -3.05 -25.68 14.36
CA HIS A 86 -3.15 -24.83 15.55
C HIS A 86 -4.57 -24.24 15.65
N ARG A 87 -5.21 -24.41 16.82
CA ARG A 87 -6.62 -24.01 17.02
C ARG A 87 -6.88 -22.53 16.73
N LEU A 88 -5.89 -21.66 16.98
CA LEU A 88 -5.98 -20.22 16.73
C LEU A 88 -5.24 -19.77 15.45
N ARG A 89 -4.96 -20.68 14.52
CA ARG A 89 -4.20 -20.37 13.30
C ARG A 89 -4.79 -19.17 12.57
N ARG A 90 -6.10 -19.17 12.37
CA ARG A 90 -6.82 -18.13 11.62
C ARG A 90 -6.75 -16.78 12.33
N GLU A 91 -6.96 -16.79 13.64
CA GLU A 91 -6.96 -15.61 14.51
C GLU A 91 -5.56 -14.99 14.62
N ILE A 92 -4.51 -15.82 14.72
CA ILE A 92 -3.12 -15.33 14.73
C ILE A 92 -2.80 -14.65 13.41
N ILE A 93 -3.07 -15.32 12.28
CA ILE A 93 -2.84 -14.78 10.94
C ILE A 93 -3.61 -13.47 10.76
N ALA A 94 -4.90 -13.45 11.10
CA ALA A 94 -5.74 -12.26 11.00
C ALA A 94 -5.21 -11.09 11.85
N THR A 95 -4.77 -11.39 13.07
CA THR A 95 -4.18 -10.39 13.98
C THR A 95 -2.94 -9.75 13.34
N VAL A 96 -2.01 -10.58 12.84
CA VAL A 96 -0.77 -10.07 12.27
C VAL A 96 -1.03 -9.28 10.98
N ILE A 97 -1.90 -9.78 10.10
CA ILE A 97 -2.25 -9.10 8.86
C ILE A 97 -2.94 -7.76 9.15
N ALA A 98 -3.95 -7.72 10.02
CA ALA A 98 -4.68 -6.49 10.36
C ALA A 98 -3.74 -5.40 10.91
N ASN A 99 -2.85 -5.77 11.85
CA ASN A 99 -1.82 -4.85 12.35
C ASN A 99 -0.92 -4.36 11.23
N ARG A 100 -0.34 -5.27 10.46
CA ARG A 100 0.61 -4.93 9.40
C ARG A 100 -0.01 -4.00 8.35
N SER A 101 -1.26 -4.23 7.96
CA SER A 101 -1.96 -3.39 6.98
C SER A 101 -2.25 -1.99 7.52
N LEU A 102 -2.70 -1.89 8.78
CA LEU A 102 -2.99 -0.60 9.43
C LEU A 102 -1.71 0.17 9.78
N ASP A 103 -0.65 -0.51 10.24
CA ASP A 103 0.65 0.10 10.53
C ASP A 103 1.38 0.56 9.27
N LEU A 104 0.94 0.12 8.09
CA LEU A 104 1.44 0.59 6.81
C LEU A 104 0.72 1.87 6.38
N GLY A 105 -0.58 1.78 6.07
CA GLY A 105 -1.33 2.89 5.44
C GLY A 105 -2.30 3.62 6.35
N GLY A 106 -2.45 3.20 7.60
CA GLY A 106 -3.52 3.64 8.49
C GLY A 106 -4.90 3.14 8.04
N PRO A 107 -5.95 3.43 8.84
CA PRO A 107 -7.31 2.99 8.55
C PRO A 107 -7.90 3.65 7.28
N VAL A 108 -7.44 4.86 6.95
CA VAL A 108 -7.91 5.62 5.79
C VAL A 108 -7.49 4.97 4.48
N ALA A 109 -6.26 4.41 4.38
CA ALA A 109 -5.80 3.77 3.15
C ALA A 109 -6.67 2.55 2.79
N ILE A 110 -6.97 1.70 3.77
CA ILE A 110 -7.84 0.52 3.57
C ILE A 110 -9.25 0.96 3.18
N GLN A 111 -9.81 1.96 3.87
CA GLN A 111 -11.14 2.48 3.54
C GLN A 111 -11.19 3.08 2.13
N ARG A 112 -10.16 3.83 1.72
CA ARG A 112 -10.09 4.42 0.38
C ARG A 112 -9.99 3.36 -0.71
N LEU A 113 -9.21 2.29 -0.48
CA LEU A 113 -9.16 1.16 -1.42
C LEU A 113 -10.52 0.49 -1.55
N ARG A 114 -11.27 0.31 -0.46
CA ARG A 114 -12.64 -0.22 -0.51
C ARG A 114 -13.57 0.66 -1.33
N GLU A 115 -13.55 1.97 -1.09
CA GLU A 115 -14.41 2.92 -1.82
C GLU A 115 -14.04 3.01 -3.30
N LEU A 116 -12.75 3.01 -3.64
CA LEU A 116 -12.26 3.10 -5.01
C LEU A 116 -12.56 1.83 -5.83
N THR A 117 -12.58 0.67 -5.20
CA THR A 117 -12.68 -0.63 -5.90
C THR A 117 -14.03 -1.32 -5.70
N GLY A 118 -14.82 -0.90 -4.73
CA GLY A 118 -16.02 -1.62 -4.29
C GLY A 118 -15.74 -2.97 -3.63
N ALA A 119 -14.47 -3.33 -3.39
CA ALA A 119 -14.08 -4.66 -2.95
C ALA A 119 -14.36 -4.90 -1.47
N ALA A 120 -14.63 -6.17 -1.14
CA ALA A 120 -14.74 -6.64 0.23
C ALA A 120 -13.40 -6.46 0.98
N PRO A 121 -13.41 -6.30 2.33
CA PRO A 121 -12.20 -6.12 3.12
C PRO A 121 -11.12 -7.17 2.86
N ALA A 122 -11.49 -8.45 2.76
CA ALA A 122 -10.55 -9.55 2.47
C ALA A 122 -9.82 -9.37 1.13
N ALA A 123 -10.54 -8.99 0.07
CA ALA A 123 -9.95 -8.73 -1.25
C ALA A 123 -9.05 -7.49 -1.24
N VAL A 124 -9.43 -6.44 -0.51
CA VAL A 124 -8.56 -5.26 -0.31
C VAL A 124 -7.25 -5.65 0.36
N ILE A 125 -7.33 -6.42 1.43
CA ILE A 125 -6.13 -6.87 2.15
C ILE A 125 -5.29 -7.77 1.25
N ARG A 126 -5.89 -8.70 0.49
CA ARG A 126 -5.17 -9.53 -0.49
C ARG A 126 -4.38 -8.68 -1.50
N GLY A 127 -4.99 -7.63 -2.04
CA GLY A 127 -4.30 -6.68 -2.93
C GLY A 127 -3.18 -5.90 -2.25
N VAL A 128 -3.39 -5.43 -1.02
CA VAL A 128 -2.36 -4.76 -0.21
C VAL A 128 -1.19 -5.70 0.10
N GLU A 129 -1.48 -6.97 0.36
CA GLU A 129 -0.51 -8.02 0.64
C GLU A 129 0.35 -8.34 -0.60
N ALA A 130 -0.27 -8.49 -1.76
CA ALA A 130 0.44 -8.66 -3.03
C ALA A 130 1.31 -7.44 -3.36
N ALA A 131 0.75 -6.23 -3.23
CA ALA A 131 1.47 -4.97 -3.43
C ALA A 131 2.68 -4.84 -2.50
N ARG A 132 2.52 -5.16 -1.20
CA ARG A 132 3.61 -5.13 -0.24
C ARG A 132 4.76 -6.04 -0.65
N ALA A 133 4.43 -7.24 -1.13
CA ALA A 133 5.41 -8.25 -1.50
C ALA A 133 6.19 -7.86 -2.76
N VAL A 134 5.50 -7.46 -3.84
CA VAL A 134 6.16 -7.10 -5.11
C VAL A 134 6.99 -5.83 -5.02
N LEU A 135 6.68 -4.93 -4.08
CA LEU A 135 7.43 -3.69 -3.83
C LEU A 135 8.51 -3.83 -2.74
N ASP A 136 8.69 -5.03 -2.16
CA ASP A 136 9.56 -5.28 -1.00
C ASP A 136 9.46 -4.21 0.10
N ILE A 137 8.23 -3.91 0.51
CA ILE A 137 7.99 -2.88 1.54
C ILE A 137 8.57 -3.32 2.89
N SER A 138 8.65 -4.63 3.15
CA SER A 138 9.29 -5.15 4.35
C SER A 138 10.79 -4.82 4.39
N GLY A 139 11.51 -5.02 3.29
CA GLY A 139 12.90 -4.58 3.15
C GLY A 139 13.05 -3.07 3.28
N PHE A 140 12.25 -2.33 2.52
CA PHE A 140 12.26 -0.87 2.55
C PHE A 140 12.05 -0.30 3.96
N ARG A 141 11.03 -0.78 4.70
CA ARG A 141 10.77 -0.28 6.07
C ARG A 141 11.90 -0.60 7.03
N ARG A 142 12.55 -1.76 6.91
CA ARG A 142 13.75 -2.07 7.72
C ARG A 142 14.86 -1.06 7.48
N GLU A 143 15.11 -0.71 6.23
CA GLU A 143 16.12 0.31 5.89
C GLU A 143 15.74 1.70 6.42
N VAL A 144 14.47 2.10 6.30
CA VAL A 144 13.99 3.37 6.86
C VAL A 144 14.14 3.40 8.39
N PHE A 145 13.73 2.34 9.09
CA PHE A 145 13.86 2.27 10.55
C PHE A 145 15.31 2.21 11.02
N ALA A 146 16.24 1.69 10.22
CA ALA A 146 17.67 1.74 10.51
C ALA A 146 18.25 3.17 10.49
N LEU A 147 17.48 4.17 10.02
CA LEU A 147 17.80 5.59 10.08
C LEU A 147 17.32 6.28 11.37
N ASP A 148 16.74 5.53 12.32
CA ASP A 148 16.30 6.10 13.58
C ASP A 148 17.45 6.80 14.32
N ASN A 149 17.18 8.01 14.80
CA ASN A 149 18.17 8.94 15.38
C ASN A 149 19.36 9.33 14.46
N LYS A 150 19.34 8.97 13.16
CA LYS A 150 20.38 9.35 12.17
C LYS A 150 19.92 10.44 11.21
N VAL A 151 18.61 10.51 10.94
CA VAL A 151 17.98 11.54 10.10
C VAL A 151 16.76 12.12 10.81
N SER A 152 16.25 13.26 10.33
CA SER A 152 15.02 13.85 10.89
C SER A 152 13.84 12.87 10.83
N ALA A 153 13.01 12.83 11.87
CA ALA A 153 11.77 12.05 11.86
C ALA A 153 10.86 12.41 10.67
N GLY A 154 10.84 13.69 10.25
CA GLY A 154 10.12 14.13 9.06
C GLY A 154 10.56 13.40 7.78
N LEU A 155 11.87 13.17 7.59
CA LEU A 155 12.37 12.41 6.44
C LEU A 155 11.91 10.95 6.48
N GLN A 156 11.97 10.30 7.64
CA GLN A 156 11.47 8.92 7.78
C GLN A 156 9.98 8.82 7.49
N THR A 157 9.18 9.80 7.96
CA THR A 157 7.75 9.89 7.67
C THR A 157 7.49 10.06 6.17
N GLU A 158 8.22 10.96 5.50
CA GLU A 158 8.06 11.16 4.06
C GLU A 158 8.42 9.90 3.24
N LEU A 159 9.50 9.20 3.59
CA LEU A 159 9.87 7.93 2.96
C LEU A 159 8.77 6.87 3.13
N GLN A 160 8.14 6.81 4.31
CA GLN A 160 7.00 5.90 4.53
C GLN A 160 5.76 6.31 3.74
N ILE A 161 5.50 7.62 3.58
CA ILE A 161 4.38 8.12 2.76
C ILE A 161 4.56 7.69 1.29
N GLU A 162 5.77 7.76 0.73
CA GLU A 162 6.05 7.25 -0.62
C GLU A 162 5.70 5.77 -0.76
N ALA A 163 6.08 4.96 0.22
CA ALA A 163 5.74 3.53 0.25
C ALA A 163 4.23 3.28 0.30
N VAL A 164 3.49 4.04 1.13
CA VAL A 164 2.03 3.92 1.23
C VAL A 164 1.35 4.29 -0.09
N GLN A 165 1.82 5.34 -0.77
CA GLN A 165 1.27 5.72 -2.07
C GLN A 165 1.48 4.62 -3.11
N ALA A 166 2.70 4.09 -3.24
CA ALA A 166 3.01 3.02 -4.17
C ALA A 166 2.19 1.75 -3.88
N VAL A 167 2.03 1.39 -2.60
CA VAL A 167 1.21 0.24 -2.19
C VAL A 167 -0.25 0.43 -2.54
N ASN A 168 -0.83 1.61 -2.29
CA ASN A 168 -2.23 1.87 -2.63
C ASN A 168 -2.47 1.79 -4.14
N GLU A 169 -1.56 2.31 -4.95
CA GLU A 169 -1.66 2.23 -6.42
C GLU A 169 -1.59 0.78 -6.92
N ALA A 170 -0.60 0.03 -6.44
CA ALA A 170 -0.42 -1.38 -6.79
C ALA A 170 -1.59 -2.24 -6.28
N ALA A 171 -2.04 -2.04 -5.04
CA ALA A 171 -3.15 -2.77 -4.44
C ALA A 171 -4.45 -2.54 -5.25
N ALA A 172 -4.74 -1.30 -5.61
CA ALA A 172 -5.90 -0.98 -6.43
C ALA A 172 -5.85 -1.69 -7.81
N TRP A 173 -4.66 -1.85 -8.39
CA TRP A 173 -4.50 -2.64 -9.61
C TRP A 173 -4.74 -4.14 -9.35
N PHE A 174 -4.15 -4.73 -8.31
CA PHE A 174 -4.35 -6.15 -7.96
C PHE A 174 -5.82 -6.47 -7.73
N ILE A 175 -6.53 -5.62 -6.97
CA ILE A 175 -7.95 -5.80 -6.65
C ILE A 175 -8.81 -5.80 -7.92
N ARG A 176 -8.51 -4.93 -8.89
CA ARG A 176 -9.32 -4.81 -10.13
C ARG A 176 -8.96 -5.87 -11.17
N THR A 177 -7.67 -6.18 -11.30
CA THR A 177 -7.18 -6.99 -12.43
C THR A 177 -7.08 -8.47 -12.06
N LEU A 178 -6.78 -8.80 -10.80
CA LEU A 178 -6.58 -10.17 -10.33
C LEU A 178 -7.48 -10.51 -9.11
N PRO A 179 -8.80 -10.23 -9.13
CA PRO A 179 -9.67 -10.38 -7.96
C PRO A 179 -9.77 -11.83 -7.45
N GLU A 180 -9.71 -12.80 -8.37
CA GLU A 180 -9.87 -14.23 -8.06
C GLU A 180 -8.58 -14.91 -7.61
N LYS A 181 -7.42 -14.25 -7.75
CA LYS A 181 -6.14 -14.85 -7.38
C LYS A 181 -5.91 -14.74 -5.88
N THR A 182 -5.24 -15.74 -5.31
CA THR A 182 -4.66 -15.65 -3.96
C THR A 182 -3.53 -14.62 -3.92
N ALA A 183 -3.10 -14.20 -2.72
CA ALA A 183 -1.99 -13.24 -2.62
C ALA A 183 -0.71 -13.82 -3.25
N GLY A 184 -0.42 -15.10 -3.00
CA GLY A 184 0.75 -15.77 -3.56
C GLY A 184 0.69 -15.92 -5.08
N GLU A 185 -0.48 -16.25 -5.63
CA GLU A 185 -0.67 -16.34 -7.09
C GLU A 185 -0.50 -14.98 -7.78
N ALA A 186 -1.03 -13.91 -7.18
CA ALA A 186 -0.90 -12.55 -7.70
C ALA A 186 0.56 -12.08 -7.71
N VAL A 187 1.32 -12.40 -6.65
CA VAL A 187 2.76 -12.12 -6.58
C VAL A 187 3.52 -12.94 -7.61
N ALA A 188 3.26 -14.24 -7.71
CA ALA A 188 3.93 -15.13 -8.66
C ALA A 188 3.70 -14.69 -10.12
N ALA A 189 2.47 -14.26 -10.45
CA ALA A 189 2.12 -13.80 -11.79
C ALA A 189 2.81 -12.50 -12.19
N THR A 190 3.13 -11.62 -11.23
CA THR A 190 3.60 -10.26 -11.51
C THR A 190 5.09 -10.06 -11.26
N HIS A 191 5.70 -10.83 -10.34
CA HIS A 191 7.08 -10.63 -9.91
C HIS A 191 8.11 -10.82 -11.05
N GLY A 192 7.98 -11.87 -11.87
CA GLY A 192 8.87 -12.10 -13.02
C GLY A 192 8.79 -10.96 -14.04
N PRO A 193 7.59 -10.68 -14.61
CA PRO A 193 7.39 -9.58 -15.55
C PRO A 193 7.82 -8.21 -15.02
N LEU A 194 7.60 -7.90 -13.74
CA LEU A 194 8.08 -6.65 -13.15
C LEU A 194 9.61 -6.56 -13.10
N ASN A 195 10.31 -7.67 -12.84
CA ASN A 195 11.77 -7.70 -12.89
C ASN A 195 12.31 -7.56 -14.31
N GLU A 196 11.64 -8.14 -15.31
CA GLU A 196 11.96 -7.90 -16.72
C GLU A 196 11.80 -6.42 -17.08
N LEU A 197 10.71 -5.79 -16.63
CA LEU A 197 10.49 -4.36 -16.82
C LEU A 197 11.59 -3.53 -16.15
N LYS A 198 11.96 -3.87 -14.91
CA LYS A 198 13.05 -3.20 -14.17
C LYS A 198 14.34 -3.19 -14.96
N ALA A 199 14.69 -4.33 -15.57
CA ALA A 199 15.89 -4.46 -16.38
C ALA A 199 15.82 -3.65 -17.69
N ALA A 200 14.64 -3.57 -18.30
CA ALA A 200 14.42 -2.81 -19.55
C ALA A 200 14.29 -1.29 -19.33
N LEU A 201 13.93 -0.86 -18.12
CA LEU A 201 13.48 0.51 -17.82
C LEU A 201 14.45 1.60 -18.29
N SER A 202 15.75 1.38 -18.15
CA SER A 202 16.78 2.35 -18.55
C SER A 202 16.73 2.72 -20.03
N GLY A 203 16.29 1.78 -20.89
CA GLY A 203 16.17 1.97 -22.34
C GLY A 203 14.80 2.42 -22.83
N ILE A 204 13.77 2.38 -21.98
CA ILE A 204 12.37 2.67 -22.40
C ILE A 204 11.72 3.83 -21.64
N GLN A 205 12.29 4.25 -20.50
CA GLN A 205 11.74 5.36 -19.72
C GLN A 205 11.84 6.69 -20.48
N THR A 206 10.83 7.54 -20.31
CA THR A 206 10.81 8.89 -20.89
C THR A 206 11.43 9.93 -19.95
N ALA A 207 11.82 11.07 -20.50
CA ALA A 207 12.58 12.09 -19.78
C ALA A 207 11.82 12.66 -18.56
N TYR A 208 10.49 12.77 -18.64
CA TYR A 208 9.71 13.39 -17.57
C TYR A 208 9.72 12.54 -16.28
N PRO A 209 9.27 11.27 -16.26
CA PRO A 209 9.39 10.40 -15.07
C PRO A 209 10.83 10.28 -14.56
N ALA A 210 11.81 10.08 -15.46
CA ALA A 210 13.21 9.96 -15.08
C ALA A 210 13.73 11.20 -14.32
N SER A 211 13.40 12.40 -14.83
CA SER A 211 13.79 13.65 -14.16
C SER A 211 13.12 13.83 -12.79
N ARG A 212 11.88 13.36 -12.63
CA ARG A 212 11.14 13.44 -11.35
C ARG A 212 11.75 12.53 -10.30
N ILE A 213 12.02 11.28 -10.67
CA ILE A 213 12.67 10.29 -9.82
C ILE A 213 14.03 10.84 -9.35
N GLU A 214 14.86 11.33 -10.28
CA GLU A 214 16.18 11.86 -9.93
C GLU A 214 16.10 13.10 -9.03
N ARG A 215 15.15 14.01 -9.27
CA ARG A 215 14.92 15.18 -8.39
C ARG A 215 14.51 14.76 -6.98
N SER A 216 13.56 13.83 -6.85
CA SER A 216 13.09 13.34 -5.54
C SER A 216 14.19 12.59 -4.79
N ALA A 217 14.91 11.70 -5.48
CA ALA A 217 16.05 10.98 -4.90
C ALA A 217 17.11 11.95 -4.37
N ARG A 218 17.49 12.98 -5.14
CA ARG A 218 18.43 14.02 -4.68
C ARG A 218 17.91 14.79 -3.47
N ALA A 219 16.62 15.08 -3.41
CA ALA A 219 16.03 15.76 -2.27
C ALA A 219 16.14 14.92 -0.98
N PHE A 220 15.87 13.62 -1.06
CA PHE A 220 16.06 12.71 0.07
C PHE A 220 17.53 12.54 0.46
N MET A 221 18.43 12.37 -0.51
CA MET A 221 19.88 12.26 -0.26
C MET A 221 20.44 13.51 0.42
N LYS A 222 20.03 14.71 -0.04
CA LYS A 222 20.43 15.98 0.58
C LYS A 222 20.05 16.08 2.06
N ARG A 223 19.00 15.35 2.48
CA ARG A 223 18.51 15.30 3.86
C ARG A 223 19.08 14.12 4.66
N GLY A 224 20.01 13.35 4.07
CA GLY A 224 20.75 12.28 4.75
C GLY A 224 20.26 10.87 4.48
N ALA A 225 19.30 10.65 3.57
CA ALA A 225 18.93 9.29 3.17
C ALA A 225 20.06 8.63 2.34
N PRO A 226 20.40 7.36 2.58
CA PRO A 226 21.31 6.61 1.72
C PRO A 226 20.83 6.57 0.27
N GLU A 227 21.76 6.57 -0.69
CA GLU A 227 21.44 6.68 -2.12
C GLU A 227 20.49 5.58 -2.62
N ALA A 228 20.74 4.32 -2.26
CA ALA A 228 19.91 3.20 -2.68
C ALA A 228 18.46 3.36 -2.19
N LEU A 229 18.29 3.69 -0.91
CA LEU A 229 16.98 3.92 -0.30
C LEU A 229 16.27 5.13 -0.91
N ALA A 230 16.98 6.24 -1.10
CA ALA A 230 16.44 7.46 -1.69
C ALA A 230 15.97 7.26 -3.14
N ARG A 231 16.77 6.57 -3.95
CA ARG A 231 16.41 6.23 -5.34
C ARG A 231 15.22 5.28 -5.37
N TRP A 232 15.18 4.27 -4.49
CA TRP A 232 14.06 3.34 -4.44
C TRP A 232 12.77 4.02 -4.00
N ALA A 233 12.79 4.81 -2.93
CA ALA A 233 11.63 5.61 -2.50
C ALA A 233 11.07 6.48 -3.63
N ALA A 234 11.95 7.19 -4.34
CA ALA A 234 11.57 8.06 -5.45
C ALA A 234 11.01 7.31 -6.67
N ALA A 235 11.44 6.08 -6.90
CA ALA A 235 11.05 5.27 -8.05
C ALA A 235 9.85 4.35 -7.79
N MET A 236 9.53 4.06 -6.52
CA MET A 236 8.60 2.98 -6.14
C MET A 236 7.20 3.13 -6.76
N SER A 237 6.62 4.33 -6.71
CA SER A 237 5.31 4.61 -7.33
C SER A 237 5.33 4.50 -8.86
N TYR A 238 6.45 4.81 -9.51
CA TYR A 238 6.62 4.61 -10.95
C TYR A 238 6.79 3.13 -11.30
N PHE A 239 7.52 2.38 -10.46
CA PHE A 239 7.66 0.94 -10.59
C PHE A 239 6.32 0.20 -10.44
N ALA A 240 5.46 0.65 -9.50
CA ALA A 240 4.11 0.11 -9.33
C ALA A 240 3.25 0.26 -10.61
N GLN A 241 3.45 1.30 -11.43
CA GLN A 241 2.79 1.43 -12.73
C GLN A 241 3.19 0.34 -13.72
N GLY A 242 4.33 -0.31 -13.49
CA GLY A 242 4.77 -1.47 -14.24
C GLY A 242 3.75 -2.60 -14.28
N LEU A 243 2.88 -2.71 -13.27
CA LEU A 243 1.78 -3.69 -13.26
C LEU A 243 0.83 -3.52 -14.47
N VAL A 244 0.61 -2.27 -14.91
CA VAL A 244 -0.17 -2.00 -16.12
C VAL A 244 0.58 -2.46 -17.37
N VAL A 245 1.91 -2.30 -17.38
CA VAL A 245 2.74 -2.80 -18.48
C VAL A 245 2.74 -4.32 -18.54
N THR A 246 2.78 -5.00 -17.39
CA THR A 246 2.69 -6.47 -17.33
C THR A 246 1.34 -6.96 -17.86
N GLU A 247 0.25 -6.26 -17.54
CA GLU A 247 -1.09 -6.54 -18.09
C GLU A 247 -1.15 -6.37 -19.61
N ILE A 248 -0.58 -5.27 -20.12
CA ILE A 248 -0.55 -4.99 -21.57
C ILE A 248 0.27 -6.06 -22.29
N ALA A 249 1.43 -6.44 -21.75
CA ALA A 249 2.28 -7.48 -22.32
C ALA A 249 1.54 -8.81 -22.42
N GLU A 250 0.89 -9.24 -21.33
CA GLU A 250 0.10 -10.47 -21.28
C GLU A 250 -1.05 -10.45 -22.30
N ARG A 251 -1.89 -9.39 -22.29
CA ARG A 251 -3.04 -9.29 -23.19
C ARG A 251 -2.68 -9.18 -24.67
N SER A 252 -1.54 -8.58 -24.97
CA SER A 252 -1.07 -8.40 -26.36
C SER A 252 -0.21 -9.57 -26.86
N GLY A 253 0.19 -10.50 -25.98
CA GLY A 253 1.13 -11.57 -26.30
C GLY A 253 2.53 -11.04 -26.67
N ARG A 254 2.90 -9.84 -26.20
CA ARG A 254 4.18 -9.18 -26.49
C ARG A 254 5.13 -9.27 -25.31
N LYS A 255 6.42 -9.04 -25.58
CA LYS A 255 7.44 -8.96 -24.52
C LYS A 255 7.20 -7.75 -23.65
N VAL A 256 7.52 -7.85 -22.35
CA VAL A 256 7.37 -6.76 -21.38
C VAL A 256 8.10 -5.48 -21.83
N ALA A 257 9.31 -5.62 -22.40
CA ALA A 257 10.07 -4.48 -22.90
C ALA A 257 9.38 -3.76 -24.07
N GLU A 258 8.73 -4.48 -24.98
CA GLU A 258 7.99 -3.91 -26.12
C GLU A 258 6.73 -3.18 -25.63
N ALA A 259 5.94 -3.83 -24.77
CA ALA A 259 4.77 -3.22 -24.16
C ALA A 259 5.14 -1.97 -23.34
N GLY A 260 6.23 -2.02 -22.59
CA GLY A 260 6.73 -0.90 -21.79
C GLY A 260 7.19 0.27 -22.66
N ALA A 261 7.91 0.01 -23.75
CA ALA A 261 8.31 1.06 -24.69
C ALA A 261 7.09 1.79 -25.26
N SER A 262 6.06 1.05 -25.71
CA SER A 262 4.82 1.66 -26.19
C SER A 262 4.09 2.43 -25.09
N PHE A 263 3.97 1.87 -23.88
CA PHE A 263 3.32 2.52 -22.74
C PHE A 263 3.95 3.87 -22.41
N TYR A 264 5.28 3.92 -22.26
CA TYR A 264 5.97 5.17 -21.92
C TYR A 264 5.95 6.19 -23.07
N GLN A 265 6.11 5.75 -24.32
CA GLN A 265 6.04 6.64 -25.48
C GLN A 265 4.65 7.26 -25.64
N MET A 266 3.59 6.47 -25.51
CA MET A 266 2.21 6.97 -25.55
C MET A 266 1.92 7.89 -24.36
N GLY A 267 2.39 7.54 -23.17
CA GLY A 267 2.28 8.36 -21.96
C GLY A 267 2.93 9.74 -22.12
N ASP A 268 4.10 9.83 -22.73
CA ASP A 268 4.77 11.11 -22.99
C ASP A 268 4.11 11.92 -24.11
N ALA A 269 3.70 11.26 -25.21
CA ALA A 269 2.98 11.90 -26.30
C ALA A 269 1.66 12.55 -25.84
N LEU A 270 0.92 11.84 -24.98
CA LEU A 270 -0.33 12.30 -24.39
C LEU A 270 -0.14 13.11 -23.09
N ARG A 271 1.11 13.25 -22.62
CA ARG A 271 1.48 13.94 -21.38
C ARG A 271 0.77 13.42 -20.12
N LEU A 272 0.45 12.12 -20.09
CA LEU A 272 -0.32 11.50 -19.00
C LEU A 272 0.41 11.59 -17.66
N ASP A 273 1.74 11.42 -17.63
CA ASP A 273 2.52 11.54 -16.40
C ASP A 273 2.48 12.95 -15.81
N ARG A 274 2.48 13.97 -16.67
CA ARG A 274 2.34 15.38 -16.26
C ARG A 274 0.96 15.64 -15.69
N LEU A 275 -0.08 15.12 -16.34
CA LEU A 275 -1.46 15.23 -15.87
C LEU A 275 -1.64 14.53 -14.52
N ARG A 276 -1.19 13.28 -14.38
CA ARG A 276 -1.25 12.52 -13.11
C ARG A 276 -0.55 13.26 -11.99
N THR A 277 0.62 13.84 -12.29
CA THR A 277 1.40 14.56 -11.30
C THR A 277 0.72 15.88 -10.91
N SER A 278 0.26 16.65 -11.89
CA SER A 278 -0.48 17.89 -11.62
C SER A 278 -1.77 17.63 -10.83
N ALA A 279 -2.48 16.53 -11.12
CA ALA A 279 -3.66 16.14 -10.36
C ALA A 279 -3.29 15.78 -8.91
N ARG A 280 -2.22 15.01 -8.69
CA ARG A 280 -1.75 14.66 -7.34
C ARG A 280 -1.36 15.89 -6.53
N GLU A 281 -0.59 16.80 -7.13
CA GLU A 281 -0.12 18.03 -6.49
C GLU A 281 -1.27 19.03 -6.27
N GLY A 282 -2.19 19.18 -7.22
CA GLY A 282 -3.31 20.12 -7.16
C GLY A 282 -4.46 19.66 -6.26
N LEU A 283 -4.58 18.37 -5.97
CA LEU A 283 -5.64 17.81 -5.12
C LEU A 283 -5.21 17.60 -3.65
N VAL A 284 -4.01 18.02 -3.26
CA VAL A 284 -3.49 17.85 -1.89
C VAL A 284 -4.38 18.55 -0.86
N ASP A 285 -5.02 19.67 -1.23
CA ASP A 285 -5.90 20.47 -0.36
C ASP A 285 -7.39 20.29 -0.69
N ALA A 286 -7.72 19.51 -1.73
CA ALA A 286 -9.11 19.32 -2.14
C ALA A 286 -9.93 18.54 -1.09
N PRO A 287 -11.23 18.76 -0.92
CA PRO A 287 -12.10 17.90 -0.10
C PRO A 287 -11.97 16.42 -0.46
N TYR A 288 -12.29 15.53 0.49
CA TYR A 288 -12.21 14.08 0.29
C TYR A 288 -12.87 13.61 -1.02
N TRP A 289 -14.09 14.08 -1.28
CA TRP A 289 -14.89 13.71 -2.46
C TRP A 289 -14.31 14.21 -3.78
N ASP A 290 -13.49 15.26 -3.76
CA ASP A 290 -12.81 15.78 -4.95
C ASP A 290 -11.54 14.97 -5.28
N ARG A 291 -11.14 14.04 -4.39
CA ARG A 291 -9.97 13.16 -4.56
C ARG A 291 -10.33 11.70 -4.86
N VAL A 292 -11.61 11.32 -4.80
CA VAL A 292 -12.09 9.94 -5.02
C VAL A 292 -12.50 9.77 -6.48
#